data_AF-A0A101J854-F1
#
_entry.id   AF-A0A101J854-F1
#
_cell.length_a   1.000
_cell.length_b   1.000
_cell.length_c   1.000
_cell.angle_alpha   90.00
_cell.angle_beta   90.00
_cell.angle_gamma   90.00
#
_symmetry.space_group_name_H-M   'P 1'
#
loop_
_entity.id
_entity.type
_entity.pdbx_description
1 polymer ?
#
loop_
_entity_poly.entity_id
_entity_poly.type
_entity_poly.pdbx_seq_one_letter_code
_entity_poly.pdbx_strand_id
1 'polypeptide(L)'
;MYGEDVLSGNWRRRKVIPEVDAEPDLVVEDADSGFCGAVIGFEFGAVVLEDRHGKRRNFPLAPAAFLLDGKPVTLRRPAGQAAPEQRKITASGSVAVAGVTARVAKASRIWVEGIHDAALVERIWGDDLRIEGVVVEPLDGIDDLAAAVRAFRPGPQRRLGVLVDHLVPGSKESRIVAAVDHPDVLITGHPYVDVWQAVKPQRVGLSKWPVIPPGRPWKEGVCAAIGVRQPADMWRRILSSVNSYKDVETPLINSMERLIDHVTVLPE
;
A
#
# COMPACT_ATOMS: atom_id res chain seq x y z
N MET A 1 40.74 -40.60 -67.59
CA MET A 1 39.86 -39.44 -67.42
C MET A 1 38.88 -39.79 -66.31
N TYR A 2 39.09 -39.22 -65.13
CA TYR A 2 38.26 -39.38 -63.94
C TYR A 2 37.81 -37.97 -63.52
N GLY A 3 36.57 -37.91 -63.02
CA GLY A 3 35.68 -36.75 -63.05
C GLY A 3 36.09 -35.56 -62.18
N GLU A 4 35.61 -34.40 -62.61
CA GLU A 4 35.51 -33.19 -61.79
C GLU A 4 34.80 -33.53 -60.47
N ASP A 5 35.45 -33.23 -59.35
CA ASP A 5 34.85 -33.31 -58.04
C ASP A 5 33.81 -32.19 -57.89
N VAL A 6 32.55 -32.59 -58.00
CA VAL A 6 31.33 -31.77 -57.94
C VAL A 6 30.99 -31.26 -56.53
N LEU A 7 31.92 -31.38 -55.56
CA LEU A 7 31.67 -31.03 -54.15
C LEU A 7 32.37 -29.75 -53.65
N SER A 8 32.85 -28.88 -54.53
CA SER A 8 33.40 -27.55 -54.15
C SER A 8 32.33 -26.50 -53.74
N GLY A 9 31.15 -26.94 -53.31
CA GLY A 9 30.09 -26.09 -52.78
C GLY A 9 30.28 -25.83 -51.28
N ASN A 10 30.51 -24.58 -50.91
CA ASN A 10 30.59 -24.13 -49.52
C ASN A 10 29.21 -24.17 -48.84
N TRP A 11 28.75 -25.36 -48.43
CA TRP A 11 27.35 -25.65 -48.10
C TRP A 11 26.84 -25.24 -46.71
N ARG A 12 27.59 -24.49 -45.89
CA ARG A 12 27.08 -24.06 -44.57
C ARG A 12 27.56 -22.67 -44.13
N ARG A 13 27.20 -21.62 -44.88
CA ARG A 13 26.94 -20.33 -44.22
C ARG A 13 25.51 -20.38 -43.67
N ARG A 14 25.37 -20.86 -42.43
CA ARG A 14 24.13 -20.76 -41.67
C ARG A 14 23.79 -19.26 -41.57
N LYS A 15 22.76 -18.82 -42.29
CA LYS A 15 22.32 -17.43 -42.33
C LYS A 15 21.87 -17.06 -40.91
N VAL A 16 22.68 -16.25 -40.23
CA VAL A 16 22.35 -15.74 -38.90
C VAL A 16 21.18 -14.78 -39.09
N ILE A 17 20.08 -15.05 -38.40
CA ILE A 17 18.89 -14.21 -38.43
C ILE A 17 19.14 -13.08 -37.43
N PRO A 18 19.02 -11.81 -37.84
CA PRO A 18 19.29 -10.69 -36.95
C PRO A 18 18.28 -10.65 -35.80
N GLU A 19 18.79 -10.39 -34.60
CA GLU A 19 17.96 -10.04 -33.46
C GLU A 19 17.71 -8.53 -33.46
N VAL A 20 16.46 -8.14 -33.28
CA VAL A 20 16.03 -6.73 -33.29
C VAL A 20 15.26 -6.44 -32.02
N ASP A 21 15.57 -5.32 -31.37
CA ASP A 21 14.81 -4.84 -30.22
C ASP A 21 13.41 -4.41 -30.68
N ALA A 22 12.37 -5.01 -30.10
CA ALA A 22 10.99 -4.61 -30.34
C ALA A 22 10.69 -3.30 -29.59
N GLU A 23 11.23 -2.21 -30.10
CA GLU A 23 10.98 -0.84 -29.63
C GLU A 23 9.57 -0.39 -30.02
N PRO A 24 8.92 0.49 -29.23
CA PRO A 24 7.65 1.09 -29.61
C PRO A 24 7.71 1.73 -31.01
N ASP A 25 6.61 1.64 -31.75
CA ASP A 25 6.45 2.12 -33.14
C ASP A 25 7.27 1.37 -34.20
N LEU A 26 8.08 0.37 -33.82
CA LEU A 26 8.71 -0.53 -34.79
C LEU A 26 7.61 -1.32 -35.53
N VAL A 27 7.56 -1.20 -36.86
CA VAL A 27 6.59 -1.92 -37.69
C VAL A 27 7.18 -3.24 -38.15
N VAL A 28 6.48 -4.33 -37.84
CA VAL A 28 6.87 -5.70 -38.20
C VAL A 28 5.67 -6.47 -38.69
N GLU A 29 5.93 -7.54 -39.44
CA GLU A 29 4.92 -8.49 -39.88
C GLU A 29 5.17 -9.86 -39.25
N ASP A 30 4.14 -10.49 -38.71
CA ASP A 30 4.20 -11.88 -38.26
C ASP A 30 4.25 -12.83 -39.47
N ALA A 31 5.29 -13.66 -39.55
CA ALA A 31 5.57 -14.49 -40.74
C ALA A 31 4.52 -15.60 -40.97
N ASP A 32 3.85 -16.05 -39.91
CA ASP A 32 2.85 -17.13 -40.00
C ASP A 32 1.46 -16.60 -40.41
N SER A 33 1.02 -15.50 -39.80
CA SER A 33 -0.32 -14.95 -40.04
C SER A 33 -0.37 -13.76 -41.01
N GLY A 34 0.77 -13.23 -41.44
CA GLY A 34 0.87 -12.04 -42.32
C GLY A 34 0.35 -10.76 -41.66
N PHE A 35 0.26 -10.74 -40.34
CA PHE A 35 -0.26 -9.58 -39.61
C PHE A 35 0.82 -8.53 -39.46
N CYS A 36 0.63 -7.39 -40.12
CA CYS A 36 1.53 -6.24 -40.09
C CYS A 36 1.04 -5.17 -39.11
N GLY A 37 1.88 -4.76 -38.17
CA GLY A 37 1.53 -3.75 -37.18
C GLY A 37 2.74 -3.15 -36.46
N ALA A 38 2.51 -2.03 -35.80
CA ALA A 38 3.49 -1.35 -34.96
C ALA A 38 3.54 -1.99 -33.57
N VAL A 39 4.74 -2.14 -33.01
CA VAL A 39 4.94 -2.57 -31.62
C VAL A 39 4.38 -1.50 -30.69
N ILE A 40 3.41 -1.86 -29.85
CA ILE A 40 2.84 -0.97 -28.83
C ILE A 40 3.23 -1.38 -27.40
N GLY A 41 3.92 -2.51 -27.25
CA GLY A 41 4.38 -3.01 -25.96
C GLY A 41 4.43 -4.53 -25.89
N PHE A 42 4.35 -5.05 -24.66
CA PHE A 42 4.41 -6.48 -24.38
C PHE A 42 3.35 -6.88 -23.36
N GLU A 43 2.73 -8.03 -23.56
CA GLU A 43 1.73 -8.61 -22.65
C GLU A 43 1.95 -10.11 -22.55
N PHE A 44 1.89 -10.69 -21.34
CA PHE A 44 2.06 -12.13 -21.08
C PHE A 44 3.30 -12.77 -21.75
N GLY A 45 4.38 -12.01 -21.94
CA GLY A 45 5.62 -12.49 -22.57
C GLY A 45 5.61 -12.46 -24.11
N ALA A 46 4.55 -11.96 -24.73
CA ALA A 46 4.41 -11.73 -26.16
C ALA A 46 4.56 -10.24 -26.51
N VAL A 47 4.93 -9.93 -27.76
CA VAL A 47 4.88 -8.57 -28.30
C VAL A 47 3.46 -8.26 -28.77
N VAL A 48 2.97 -7.05 -28.49
CA VAL A 48 1.66 -6.58 -28.94
C VAL A 48 1.85 -5.71 -30.17
N LEU A 49 1.22 -6.10 -31.28
CA LEU A 49 1.22 -5.34 -32.54
C LEU A 49 -0.15 -4.70 -32.78
N GLU A 50 -0.16 -3.44 -33.20
CA GLU A 50 -1.35 -2.70 -33.63
C GLU A 50 -1.30 -2.42 -35.14
N ASP A 51 -2.34 -2.82 -35.88
CA ASP A 51 -2.44 -2.50 -37.31
C ASP A 51 -2.95 -1.06 -37.55
N ARG A 52 -2.93 -0.61 -38.81
CA ARG A 52 -3.40 0.73 -39.21
C ARG A 52 -4.90 1.00 -38.94
N HIS A 53 -5.67 -0.02 -38.60
CA HIS A 53 -7.09 0.07 -38.26
C HIS A 53 -7.33 -0.03 -36.74
N GLY A 54 -6.26 -0.04 -35.93
CA GLY A 54 -6.31 -0.11 -34.46
C GLY A 54 -6.52 -1.52 -33.91
N LYS A 55 -6.43 -2.57 -34.74
CA LYS A 55 -6.58 -3.96 -34.26
C LYS A 55 -5.30 -4.41 -33.57
N ARG A 56 -5.43 -4.96 -32.37
CA ARG A 56 -4.31 -5.43 -31.54
C ARG A 56 -4.23 -6.94 -31.47
N ARG A 57 -3.02 -7.51 -31.58
CA ARG A 57 -2.77 -8.95 -31.43
C ARG A 57 -1.44 -9.20 -30.74
N ASN A 58 -1.39 -10.30 -29.98
CA ASN A 58 -0.20 -10.71 -29.22
C ASN A 58 0.53 -11.83 -29.98
N PHE A 59 1.84 -11.69 -30.16
CA PHE A 59 2.69 -12.63 -30.88
C PHE A 59 3.86 -13.10 -30.01
N PRO A 60 4.09 -14.41 -29.85
CA PRO A 60 5.26 -14.91 -29.13
C PRO A 60 6.57 -14.44 -29.75
N LEU A 61 7.58 -14.15 -28.92
CA LEU A 61 8.94 -13.80 -29.38
C LEU A 61 9.72 -15.05 -29.81
N ALA A 62 9.17 -15.80 -30.77
CA ALA A 62 9.80 -17.00 -31.28
C ALA A 62 10.94 -16.65 -32.28
N PRO A 63 12.00 -17.46 -32.36
CA PRO A 63 13.08 -17.24 -33.32
C PRO A 63 12.55 -17.14 -34.75
N ALA A 64 12.98 -16.13 -35.49
CA ALA A 64 12.62 -15.90 -36.90
C ALA A 64 11.12 -15.71 -37.20
N ALA A 65 10.29 -15.42 -36.20
CA ALA A 65 8.84 -15.33 -36.36
C ALA A 65 8.34 -14.05 -37.03
N PHE A 66 9.22 -13.05 -37.24
CA PHE A 66 8.82 -11.74 -37.73
C PHE A 66 9.57 -11.36 -39.00
N LEU A 67 8.96 -10.51 -39.82
CA LEU A 67 9.56 -9.85 -40.96
C LEU A 67 9.69 -8.35 -40.66
N LEU A 68 10.90 -7.82 -40.85
CA LEU A 68 11.17 -6.38 -40.89
C LEU A 68 11.60 -6.05 -42.31
N ASP A 69 10.87 -5.16 -42.99
CA ASP A 69 11.05 -4.85 -44.42
C ASP A 69 11.10 -6.11 -45.30
N GLY A 70 10.24 -7.09 -45.00
CA GLY A 70 10.15 -8.37 -45.72
C GLY A 70 11.31 -9.35 -45.44
N LYS A 71 12.19 -9.05 -44.48
CA LYS A 71 13.32 -9.93 -44.11
C LYS A 71 13.08 -10.58 -42.75
N PRO A 72 13.34 -11.89 -42.59
CA PRO A 72 13.19 -12.57 -41.30
C PRO A 72 14.09 -11.96 -40.22
N VAL A 73 13.49 -11.67 -39.06
CA VAL A 73 14.13 -11.18 -37.84
C VAL A 73 13.62 -11.95 -36.63
N THR A 74 14.43 -12.01 -35.58
CA THR A 74 13.99 -12.46 -34.25
C THR A 74 13.79 -11.21 -33.39
N LEU A 75 12.57 -10.96 -32.94
CA LEU A 75 12.34 -9.88 -31.99
C LEU A 75 12.79 -10.29 -30.59
N ARG A 76 13.47 -9.37 -29.91
CA ARG A 76 13.80 -9.49 -28.49
C ARG A 76 13.23 -8.28 -27.74
N ARG A 77 13.01 -8.46 -26.44
CA ARG A 77 12.60 -7.35 -25.58
C ARG A 77 13.77 -6.36 -25.43
N PRO A 78 13.57 -5.05 -25.66
CA PRO A 78 14.61 -4.05 -25.45
C PRO A 78 15.21 -4.12 -24.05
N ALA A 79 16.54 -4.23 -23.97
CA ALA A 79 17.27 -4.17 -22.70
C ALA A 79 17.33 -2.72 -22.23
N GLY A 80 16.38 -2.28 -21.41
CA GLY A 80 16.38 -0.91 -20.86
C GLY A 80 15.02 -0.32 -20.52
N GLN A 81 13.91 -0.91 -20.98
CA GLN A 81 12.60 -0.58 -20.44
C GLN A 81 12.44 -1.30 -19.10
N ALA A 82 12.88 -0.63 -18.04
CA ALA A 82 12.44 -0.94 -16.69
C ALA A 82 10.92 -1.13 -16.75
N ALA A 83 10.43 -2.26 -16.21
CA ALA A 83 9.01 -2.40 -15.94
C ALA A 83 8.54 -1.08 -15.28
N PRO A 84 7.38 -0.52 -15.68
CA PRO A 84 6.89 0.71 -15.06
C PRO A 84 7.04 0.53 -13.56
N GLU A 85 7.82 1.42 -12.91
CA GLU A 85 8.14 1.30 -11.49
C GLU A 85 6.82 0.99 -10.79
N GLN A 86 6.72 -0.20 -10.20
CA GLN A 86 5.53 -0.55 -9.43
C GLN A 86 5.33 0.58 -8.45
N ARG A 87 4.19 1.30 -8.59
CA ARG A 87 3.80 2.37 -7.68
C ARG A 87 4.03 1.82 -6.27
N LYS A 88 5.01 2.36 -5.56
CA LYS A 88 5.29 1.92 -4.20
C LYS A 88 4.04 2.28 -3.39
N ILE A 89 3.44 1.30 -2.72
CA ILE A 89 2.26 1.51 -1.90
C ILE A 89 2.72 1.65 -0.45
N THR A 90 2.20 2.62 0.30
CA THR A 90 2.49 2.81 1.73
C THR A 90 1.80 1.73 2.58
N ALA A 91 2.16 1.63 3.86
CA ALA A 91 1.51 0.67 4.77
C ALA A 91 0.00 0.92 4.93
N SER A 92 -0.48 2.15 4.73
CA SER A 92 -1.90 2.53 4.75
C SER A 92 -2.63 2.15 3.46
N GLY A 93 -1.90 1.87 2.37
CA GLY A 93 -2.48 1.54 1.06
C GLY A 93 -2.45 2.69 0.05
N SER A 94 -1.95 3.86 0.41
CA SER A 94 -1.80 5.00 -0.50
C SER A 94 -0.66 4.80 -1.50
N VAL A 95 -0.71 5.52 -2.61
CA VAL A 95 0.41 5.59 -3.56
C VAL A 95 1.51 6.47 -2.95
N ALA A 96 2.68 5.88 -2.71
CA ALA A 96 3.83 6.60 -2.21
C ALA A 96 4.29 7.64 -3.23
N VAL A 97 4.45 8.88 -2.78
CA VAL A 97 4.95 9.98 -3.59
C VAL A 97 6.46 10.04 -3.42
N ALA A 98 7.21 9.86 -4.52
CA ALA A 98 8.67 9.92 -4.49
C ALA A 98 9.14 11.38 -4.27
N GLY A 99 10.20 11.56 -3.49
CA GLY A 99 10.89 12.85 -3.35
C GLY A 99 10.20 13.90 -2.46
N VAL A 100 9.18 13.52 -1.68
CA VAL A 100 8.54 14.44 -0.74
C VAL A 100 9.34 14.50 0.56
N THR A 101 9.87 15.68 0.89
CA THR A 101 10.37 15.95 2.24
C THR A 101 9.18 16.12 3.19
N ALA A 102 9.29 15.59 4.42
CA ALA A 102 8.24 15.75 5.43
C ALA A 102 7.87 17.24 5.56
N ARG A 103 6.57 17.56 5.43
CA ARG A 103 6.11 18.95 5.52
C ARG A 103 6.33 19.47 6.94
N VAL A 104 6.48 20.79 7.07
CA VAL A 104 6.38 21.44 8.39
C VAL A 104 5.04 21.05 9.00
N ALA A 105 5.06 20.63 10.27
CA ALA A 105 3.86 20.22 10.96
C ALA A 105 2.79 21.32 10.87
N LYS A 106 1.62 20.98 10.33
CA LYS A 106 0.40 21.80 10.34
C LYS A 106 0.02 22.09 11.78
N ALA A 107 -0.91 23.02 12.00
CA ALA A 107 -1.44 23.26 13.35
C ALA A 107 -2.37 22.13 13.82
N SER A 108 -3.03 21.43 12.88
CA SER A 108 -3.94 20.31 13.16
C SER A 108 -3.25 19.11 13.81
N ARG A 109 -3.98 18.37 14.64
CA ARG A 109 -3.48 17.21 15.40
C ARG A 109 -4.45 16.04 15.37
N ILE A 110 -3.91 14.83 15.53
CA ILE A 110 -4.68 13.66 15.94
C ILE A 110 -4.22 13.28 17.35
N TRP A 111 -5.16 13.17 18.27
CA TRP A 111 -4.93 12.62 19.61
C TRP A 111 -5.37 11.16 19.65
N VAL A 112 -4.60 10.35 20.37
CA VAL A 112 -4.90 8.94 20.60
C VAL A 112 -4.79 8.65 22.09
N GLU A 113 -5.49 7.63 22.59
CA GLU A 113 -5.62 7.41 24.03
C GLU A 113 -4.30 7.09 24.74
N GLY A 114 -3.37 6.41 24.06
CA GLY A 114 -2.08 6.06 24.65
C GLY A 114 -0.93 5.86 23.66
N ILE A 115 0.24 5.50 24.21
CA ILE A 115 1.48 5.36 23.45
C ILE A 115 1.47 4.18 22.46
N HIS A 116 0.70 3.13 22.75
CA HIS A 116 0.60 1.97 21.85
C HIS A 116 -0.18 2.32 20.60
N ASP A 117 -1.24 3.11 20.76
CA ASP A 117 -2.06 3.67 19.69
C ASP A 117 -1.19 4.53 18.78
N ALA A 118 -0.45 5.47 19.35
CA ALA A 118 0.42 6.36 18.60
C ALA A 118 1.45 5.55 17.80
N ALA A 119 2.04 4.52 18.40
CA ALA A 119 3.01 3.66 17.74
C ALA A 119 2.38 2.77 16.65
N LEU A 120 1.14 2.30 16.82
CA LEU A 120 0.43 1.55 15.77
C LEU A 120 0.05 2.46 14.61
N VAL A 121 -0.43 3.67 14.91
CA VAL A 121 -0.77 4.67 13.91
C VAL A 121 0.45 5.06 13.10
N GLU A 122 1.58 5.35 13.77
CA GLU A 122 2.86 5.62 13.13
C GLU A 122 3.31 4.48 12.22
N ARG A 123 3.12 3.22 12.64
CA ARG A 123 3.49 2.04 11.84
C ARG A 123 2.70 1.94 10.54
N ILE A 124 1.42 2.29 10.53
CA ILE A 124 0.54 2.06 9.38
C ILE A 124 0.35 3.32 8.53
N TRP A 125 0.11 4.47 9.16
CA TRP A 125 -0.22 5.74 8.49
C TRP A 125 0.86 6.81 8.63
N GLY A 126 1.99 6.54 9.31
CA GLY A 126 3.02 7.54 9.58
C GLY A 126 3.60 8.19 8.31
N ASP A 127 3.75 7.44 7.22
CA ASP A 127 4.22 7.98 5.94
C ASP A 127 3.25 9.01 5.36
N ASP A 128 1.96 8.69 5.31
CA ASP A 128 0.90 9.56 4.83
C ASP A 128 0.75 10.81 5.71
N LEU A 129 0.76 10.63 7.04
CA LEU A 129 0.64 11.72 8.00
C LEU A 129 1.81 12.71 7.90
N ARG A 130 3.04 12.24 7.64
CA ARG A 130 4.21 13.10 7.42
C ARG A 130 4.13 13.89 6.11
N ILE A 131 3.56 13.30 5.05
CA ILE A 131 3.27 14.02 3.80
C ILE A 131 2.24 15.13 4.06
N GLU A 132 1.25 14.84 4.90
CA GLU A 132 0.22 15.81 5.27
C GLU A 132 0.63 16.80 6.36
N GLY A 133 1.79 16.61 6.99
CA GLY A 133 2.24 17.43 8.11
C GLY A 133 1.35 17.31 9.34
N VAL A 134 0.65 16.19 9.52
CA VAL A 134 -0.22 15.93 10.68
C VAL A 134 0.57 15.18 11.73
N VAL A 135 0.47 15.64 12.98
CA VAL A 135 1.15 15.01 14.13
C VAL A 135 0.14 14.24 14.96
N VAL A 136 0.54 13.04 15.40
CA VAL A 136 -0.20 12.18 16.33
C VAL A 136 0.41 12.33 17.72
N GLU A 137 -0.41 12.64 18.72
CA GLU A 137 0.03 12.82 20.11
C GLU A 137 -0.77 11.88 21.03
N PRO A 138 -0.09 11.07 21.87
CA PRO A 138 -0.78 10.27 22.87
C PRO A 138 -1.26 11.14 24.03
N LEU A 139 -2.45 10.82 24.53
CA LEU A 139 -2.98 11.34 25.79
C LEU A 139 -2.59 10.42 26.95
N ASP A 140 -2.86 10.87 28.17
CA ASP A 140 -2.79 10.05 29.39
C ASP A 140 -4.22 9.66 29.79
N GLY A 141 -4.93 9.00 28.85
CA GLY A 141 -6.36 8.77 28.93
C GLY A 141 -7.21 9.98 28.53
N ILE A 142 -8.53 9.77 28.47
CA ILE A 142 -9.49 10.77 27.97
C ILE A 142 -10.35 11.42 29.06
N ASP A 143 -10.07 11.16 30.34
CA ASP A 143 -10.93 11.61 31.45
C ASP A 143 -11.17 13.13 31.47
N ASP A 144 -10.16 13.92 31.10
CA ASP A 144 -10.22 15.38 31.00
C ASP A 144 -10.28 15.90 29.56
N LEU A 145 -10.77 15.10 28.61
CA LEU A 145 -10.76 15.42 27.18
C LEU A 145 -11.35 16.81 26.87
N ALA A 146 -12.48 17.17 27.49
CA ALA A 146 -13.11 18.47 27.27
C ALA A 146 -12.22 19.65 27.70
N ALA A 147 -11.44 19.49 28.78
CA ALA A 147 -10.50 20.52 29.22
C ALA A 147 -9.30 20.62 28.28
N ALA A 148 -8.76 19.47 27.85
CA ALA A 148 -7.68 19.41 26.87
C ALA A 148 -8.08 20.07 25.53
N VAL A 149 -9.28 19.78 25.03
CA VAL A 149 -9.83 20.41 23.82
C VAL A 149 -9.92 21.92 23.97
N ARG A 150 -10.45 22.44 25.09
CA ARG A 150 -10.49 23.90 25.34
C ARG A 150 -9.11 24.53 25.38
N ALA A 151 -8.12 23.85 25.99
CA ALA A 151 -6.74 24.31 26.05
C ALA A 151 -6.08 24.32 24.66
N PHE A 152 -6.39 23.32 23.83
CA PHE A 152 -5.92 23.27 22.46
C PHE A 152 -6.42 24.47 21.67
N ARG A 153 -7.70 24.87 21.79
CA ARG A 153 -8.35 25.90 20.94
C ARG A 153 -8.39 25.45 19.46
N PRO A 154 -9.21 24.43 19.12
CA PRO A 154 -9.40 24.02 17.74
C PRO A 154 -10.01 25.15 16.92
N GLY A 155 -9.74 25.16 15.63
CA GLY A 155 -10.28 26.13 14.68
C GLY A 155 -10.21 25.64 13.24
N PRO A 156 -10.73 26.41 12.27
CA PRO A 156 -10.85 25.97 10.87
C PRO A 156 -9.52 25.55 10.22
N GLN A 157 -8.41 26.17 10.64
CA GLN A 157 -7.05 25.88 10.17
C GLN A 157 -6.21 25.07 11.17
N ARG A 158 -6.84 24.62 12.27
CA ARG A 158 -6.22 23.94 13.41
C ARG A 158 -7.19 22.93 13.97
N ARG A 159 -7.54 21.95 13.13
CA ARG A 159 -8.53 20.92 13.46
C ARG A 159 -7.94 19.86 14.39
N LEU A 160 -8.80 19.25 15.18
CA LEU A 160 -8.42 18.20 16.11
C LEU A 160 -9.21 16.92 15.79
N GLY A 161 -8.48 15.85 15.50
CA GLY A 161 -9.01 14.49 15.51
C GLY A 161 -8.73 13.81 16.84
N VAL A 162 -9.63 12.99 17.36
CA VAL A 162 -9.40 12.17 18.56
C VAL A 162 -9.86 10.74 18.28
N LEU A 163 -8.96 9.77 18.45
CA LEU A 163 -9.25 8.34 18.41
C LEU A 163 -9.38 7.82 19.84
N VAL A 164 -10.52 7.17 20.12
CA VAL A 164 -10.87 6.68 21.47
C VAL A 164 -11.06 5.16 21.46
N ASP A 165 -10.48 4.49 22.46
CA ASP A 165 -10.68 3.05 22.65
C ASP A 165 -12.05 2.80 23.28
N HIS A 166 -12.57 1.59 23.10
CA HIS A 166 -13.83 1.13 23.69
C HIS A 166 -15.03 2.10 23.51
N LEU A 167 -15.07 2.79 22.36
CA LEU A 167 -16.12 3.75 22.05
C LEU A 167 -17.39 3.00 21.60
N VAL A 168 -18.16 2.51 22.58
CA VAL A 168 -19.41 1.78 22.39
C VAL A 168 -20.55 2.42 23.18
N PRO A 169 -21.82 2.28 22.73
CA PRO A 169 -22.95 2.87 23.44
C PRO A 169 -23.02 2.47 24.92
N GLY A 170 -23.12 3.47 25.80
CA GLY A 170 -23.24 3.26 27.25
C GLY A 170 -21.91 3.09 28.00
N SER A 171 -20.77 3.04 27.29
CA SER A 171 -19.44 2.97 27.93
C SER A 171 -19.08 4.27 28.66
N LYS A 172 -18.03 4.22 29.50
CA LYS A 172 -17.51 5.42 30.17
C LYS A 172 -17.02 6.43 29.13
N GLU A 173 -16.36 5.92 28.11
CA GLU A 173 -15.76 6.66 27.01
C GLU A 173 -16.85 7.38 26.20
N SER A 174 -17.96 6.71 25.88
CA SER A 174 -19.10 7.34 25.20
C SER A 174 -19.69 8.53 25.97
N ARG A 175 -19.69 8.47 27.31
CA ARG A 175 -20.17 9.57 28.17
C ARG A 175 -19.19 10.74 28.22
N ILE A 176 -17.88 10.45 28.24
CA ILE A 176 -16.84 11.46 28.22
C ILE A 176 -16.85 12.24 26.91
N VAL A 177 -16.86 11.54 25.77
CA VAL A 177 -16.80 12.20 24.46
C VAL A 177 -18.07 13.01 24.17
N ALA A 178 -19.22 12.61 24.71
CA ALA A 178 -20.47 13.34 24.58
C ALA A 178 -20.44 14.74 25.24
N ALA A 179 -19.49 14.99 26.16
CA ALA A 179 -19.28 16.31 26.74
C ALA A 179 -18.46 17.25 25.85
N VAL A 180 -17.94 16.76 24.72
CA VAL A 180 -17.17 17.55 23.74
C VAL A 180 -18.07 17.85 22.54
N ASP A 181 -18.52 19.09 22.46
CA ASP A 181 -19.23 19.61 21.30
C ASP A 181 -18.45 20.80 20.72
N HIS A 182 -17.78 20.58 19.59
CA HIS A 182 -16.97 21.62 18.93
C HIS A 182 -16.89 21.37 17.42
N PRO A 183 -17.13 22.37 16.56
CA PRO A 183 -17.21 22.18 15.10
C PRO A 183 -15.91 21.70 14.46
N ASP A 184 -14.76 22.14 14.98
CA ASP A 184 -13.44 21.77 14.45
C ASP A 184 -12.83 20.51 15.12
N VAL A 185 -13.61 19.77 15.91
CA VAL A 185 -13.19 18.53 16.57
C VAL A 185 -13.98 17.35 16.01
N LEU A 186 -13.27 16.31 15.59
CA LEU A 186 -13.87 15.02 15.24
C LEU A 186 -13.38 13.95 16.22
N ILE A 187 -14.31 13.31 16.91
CA ILE A 187 -14.03 12.15 17.75
C ILE A 187 -14.51 10.90 17.02
N THR A 188 -13.60 9.96 16.82
CA THR A 188 -13.91 8.60 16.36
C THR A 188 -13.38 7.60 17.39
N GLY A 189 -13.60 6.31 17.15
CA GLY A 189 -13.12 5.29 18.05
C GLY A 189 -13.39 3.91 17.52
N HIS A 190 -13.04 2.90 18.31
CA HIS A 190 -13.26 1.51 17.95
C HIS A 190 -13.86 0.72 19.11
N PRO A 191 -14.54 -0.41 18.85
CA PRO A 191 -15.27 -1.13 19.89
C PRO A 191 -14.36 -1.94 20.84
N TYR A 192 -13.07 -2.00 20.54
CA TYR A 192 -12.10 -2.82 21.27
C TYR A 192 -11.72 -2.20 22.60
N VAL A 193 -11.45 -3.05 23.60
CA VAL A 193 -11.08 -2.60 24.96
C VAL A 193 -9.73 -1.88 24.98
N ASP A 194 -8.84 -2.26 24.05
CA ASP A 194 -7.51 -1.69 23.88
C ASP A 194 -7.08 -1.86 22.42
N VAL A 195 -6.26 -0.94 21.92
CA VAL A 195 -5.70 -1.00 20.55
C VAL A 195 -5.03 -2.33 20.18
N TRP A 196 -4.52 -3.11 21.14
CA TRP A 196 -4.01 -4.45 20.88
C TRP A 196 -5.04 -5.33 20.17
N GLN A 197 -6.30 -5.26 20.61
CA GLN A 197 -7.39 -6.05 20.07
C GLN A 197 -7.84 -5.55 18.69
N ALA A 198 -7.43 -4.35 18.27
CA ALA A 198 -7.63 -3.86 16.91
C ALA A 198 -6.68 -4.52 15.89
N VAL A 199 -5.63 -5.21 16.33
CA VAL A 199 -4.77 -6.03 15.44
C VAL A 199 -5.41 -7.39 15.22
N LYS A 200 -5.44 -7.87 13.98
CA LYS A 200 -6.01 -9.19 13.65
C LYS A 200 -5.28 -10.29 14.43
N PRO A 201 -5.99 -11.16 15.15
CA PRO A 201 -5.39 -12.13 16.06
C PRO A 201 -4.41 -13.09 15.37
N GLN A 202 -4.64 -13.39 14.08
CA GLN A 202 -3.78 -14.27 13.29
C GLN A 202 -2.37 -13.70 13.11
N ARG A 203 -2.20 -12.38 13.13
CA ARG A 203 -0.89 -11.71 13.04
C ARG A 203 0.03 -12.05 14.21
N VAL A 204 -0.57 -12.33 15.36
CA VAL A 204 0.13 -12.76 16.55
C VAL A 204 -0.06 -14.25 16.82
N GLY A 205 -0.48 -15.05 15.84
CA GLY A 205 -0.60 -16.50 15.98
C GLY A 205 -1.76 -16.95 16.88
N LEU A 206 -2.78 -16.11 17.05
CA LEU A 206 -3.99 -16.43 17.78
C LEU A 206 -5.13 -16.72 16.81
N SER A 207 -6.03 -17.62 17.17
CA SER A 207 -7.30 -17.80 16.44
C SER A 207 -8.29 -16.66 16.75
N LYS A 208 -8.30 -16.19 18.00
CA LYS A 208 -9.07 -15.05 18.49
C LYS A 208 -8.37 -14.43 19.70
N TRP A 209 -8.64 -13.15 19.97
CA TRP A 209 -8.23 -12.54 21.23
C TRP A 209 -8.95 -13.21 22.42
N PRO A 210 -8.26 -13.44 23.56
CA PRO A 210 -8.90 -13.95 24.76
C PRO A 210 -9.90 -12.93 25.31
N VAL A 211 -10.99 -13.43 25.87
CA VAL A 211 -11.99 -12.60 26.55
C VAL A 211 -11.56 -12.43 28.00
N ILE A 212 -11.30 -11.20 28.41
CA ILE A 212 -10.89 -10.87 29.78
C ILE A 212 -12.12 -10.36 30.55
N PRO A 213 -12.49 -10.97 31.69
CA PRO A 213 -13.60 -10.50 32.50
C PRO A 213 -13.41 -9.05 32.98
N PRO A 214 -14.50 -8.27 33.12
CA PRO A 214 -14.45 -6.92 33.69
C PRO A 214 -13.81 -6.88 35.08
N GLY A 215 -13.27 -5.72 35.45
CA GLY A 215 -12.64 -5.50 36.77
C GLY A 215 -11.21 -6.05 36.89
N ARG A 216 -10.62 -6.52 35.79
CA ARG A 216 -9.22 -6.93 35.72
C ARG A 216 -8.46 -6.03 34.74
N PRO A 217 -7.20 -5.69 35.02
CA PRO A 217 -6.33 -5.05 34.03
C PRO A 217 -6.26 -5.89 32.75
N TRP A 218 -6.73 -5.32 31.64
CA TRP A 218 -7.00 -6.07 30.42
C TRP A 218 -5.72 -6.64 29.79
N LYS A 219 -4.65 -5.82 29.71
CA LYS A 219 -3.35 -6.22 29.13
C LYS A 219 -2.72 -7.38 29.90
N GLU A 220 -2.73 -7.32 31.23
CA GLU A 220 -2.24 -8.38 32.10
C GLU A 220 -3.08 -9.65 31.94
N GLY A 221 -4.40 -9.52 31.83
CA GLY A 221 -5.30 -10.64 31.57
C GLY A 221 -5.00 -11.33 30.24
N VAL A 222 -4.77 -10.55 29.17
CA VAL A 222 -4.38 -11.05 27.85
C VAL A 222 -3.04 -11.78 27.91
N CYS A 223 -2.04 -11.17 28.56
CA CYS A 223 -0.73 -11.77 28.76
C CYS A 223 -0.82 -13.11 29.51
N ALA A 224 -1.58 -13.17 30.60
CA ALA A 224 -1.80 -14.40 31.36
C ALA A 224 -2.49 -15.49 30.53
N ALA A 225 -3.49 -15.15 29.73
CA ALA A 225 -4.22 -16.09 28.88
C ALA A 225 -3.35 -16.67 27.75
N ILE A 226 -2.42 -15.88 27.21
CA ILE A 226 -1.54 -16.28 26.10
C ILE A 226 -0.23 -16.92 26.61
N GLY A 227 0.10 -16.75 27.89
CA GLY A 227 1.36 -17.22 28.47
C GLY A 227 2.55 -16.29 28.21
N VAL A 228 2.30 -14.99 28.00
CA VAL A 228 3.35 -13.97 27.87
C VAL A 228 3.59 -13.34 29.24
N ARG A 229 4.86 -13.20 29.65
CA ARG A 229 5.21 -12.76 31.01
C ARG A 229 4.92 -11.29 31.27
N GLN A 230 5.15 -10.40 30.29
CA GLN A 230 5.05 -8.96 30.48
C GLN A 230 4.29 -8.29 29.33
N PRO A 231 3.47 -7.26 29.62
CA PRO A 231 2.78 -6.50 28.58
C PRO A 231 3.71 -5.92 27.51
N ALA A 232 4.90 -5.47 27.89
CA ALA A 232 5.90 -4.96 26.95
C ALA A 232 6.38 -6.01 25.93
N ASP A 233 6.48 -7.28 26.32
CA ASP A 233 6.83 -8.38 25.42
C ASP A 233 5.72 -8.64 24.41
N MET A 234 4.47 -8.63 24.88
CA MET A 234 3.31 -8.80 24.01
C MET A 234 3.19 -7.62 23.04
N TRP A 235 3.40 -6.40 23.50
CA TRP A 235 3.36 -5.22 22.64
C TRP A 235 4.43 -5.26 21.54
N ARG A 236 5.68 -5.60 21.89
CA ARG A 236 6.75 -5.77 20.90
C ARG A 236 6.38 -6.81 19.82
N ARG A 237 5.81 -7.95 20.24
CA ARG A 237 5.30 -8.98 19.34
C ARG A 237 4.20 -8.43 18.41
N ILE A 238 3.19 -7.76 18.97
CA ILE A 238 2.09 -7.16 18.21
C ILE A 238 2.64 -6.19 17.16
N LEU A 239 3.41 -5.18 17.59
CA LEU A 239 3.89 -4.13 16.71
C LEU A 239 4.81 -4.67 15.59
N SER A 240 5.63 -5.68 15.89
CA SER A 240 6.47 -6.36 14.89
C SER A 240 5.67 -7.13 13.84
N SER A 241 4.45 -7.55 14.16
CA SER A 241 3.61 -8.36 13.27
C SER A 241 2.79 -7.53 12.27
N VAL A 242 2.69 -6.21 12.49
CA VAL A 242 1.92 -5.28 11.68
C VAL A 242 2.80 -4.64 10.62
N ASN A 243 2.42 -4.83 9.35
CA ASN A 243 3.12 -4.30 8.19
C ASN A 243 2.23 -3.37 7.35
N SER A 244 0.91 -3.51 7.44
CA SER A 244 -0.02 -2.68 6.69
C SER A 244 -1.40 -2.59 7.36
N TYR A 245 -2.24 -1.69 6.86
CA TYR A 245 -3.65 -1.56 7.25
C TYR A 245 -4.42 -2.88 7.18
N LYS A 246 -4.00 -3.83 6.34
CA LYS A 246 -4.64 -5.15 6.20
C LYS A 246 -4.47 -6.03 7.44
N ASP A 247 -3.53 -5.70 8.32
CA ASP A 247 -3.21 -6.44 9.54
C ASP A 247 -4.05 -6.00 10.74
N VAL A 248 -4.85 -4.93 10.60
CA VAL A 248 -5.77 -4.43 11.63
C VAL A 248 -7.23 -4.62 11.20
N GLU A 249 -8.13 -4.51 12.17
CA GLU A 249 -9.56 -4.66 11.99
C GLU A 249 -10.20 -3.40 11.38
N THR A 250 -11.23 -3.61 10.56
CA THR A 250 -11.93 -2.55 9.82
C THR A 250 -12.42 -1.37 10.68
N PRO A 251 -12.93 -1.53 11.91
CA PRO A 251 -13.34 -0.40 12.73
C PRO A 251 -12.22 0.62 13.00
N LEU A 252 -10.98 0.16 13.23
CA LEU A 252 -9.84 1.06 13.42
C LEU A 252 -9.49 1.79 12.12
N ILE A 253 -9.49 1.07 10.99
CA ILE A 253 -9.22 1.65 9.66
C ILE A 253 -10.22 2.77 9.38
N ASN A 254 -11.52 2.49 9.46
CA ASN A 254 -12.57 3.47 9.17
C ASN A 254 -12.48 4.71 10.07
N SER A 255 -12.12 4.52 11.34
CA SER A 255 -11.95 5.62 12.29
C SER A 255 -10.75 6.48 11.94
N MET A 256 -9.62 5.87 11.55
CA MET A 256 -8.43 6.60 11.13
C MET A 256 -8.63 7.36 9.82
N GLU A 257 -9.24 6.76 8.80
CA GLU A 257 -9.50 7.44 7.53
C GLU A 257 -10.36 8.69 7.74
N ARG A 258 -11.43 8.60 8.53
CA ARG A 258 -12.28 9.75 8.88
C ARG A 258 -11.53 10.85 9.63
N LEU A 259 -10.61 10.48 10.53
CA LEU A 259 -9.79 11.45 11.25
C LEU A 259 -8.82 12.16 10.31
N ILE A 260 -8.15 11.41 9.43
CA ILE A 260 -7.22 11.94 8.43
C ILE A 260 -7.95 12.92 7.52
N ASP A 261 -9.10 12.54 6.97
CA ASP A 261 -9.92 13.43 6.13
C ASP A 261 -10.27 14.73 6.87
N HIS A 262 -10.73 14.62 8.13
CA HIS A 262 -11.11 15.79 8.93
C HIS A 262 -9.96 16.77 9.14
N VAL A 263 -8.76 16.28 9.45
CA VAL A 263 -7.61 17.14 9.82
C VAL A 263 -6.80 17.62 8.62
N THR A 264 -6.98 17.02 7.45
CA THR A 264 -6.24 17.34 6.22
C THR A 264 -7.03 18.21 5.26
N VAL A 265 -8.35 18.03 5.18
CA VAL A 265 -9.23 18.86 4.34
C VAL A 265 -9.44 20.22 5.00
N LEU A 266 -8.80 21.26 4.47
CA LEU A 266 -9.06 22.64 4.88
C LEU A 266 -10.37 23.10 4.20
N PRO A 267 -11.26 23.82 4.93
CA PRO A 267 -12.38 24.48 4.30
C PRO A 267 -11.88 25.55 3.32
N GLU A 268 -12.56 25.68 2.17
CA GLU A 268 -12.32 26.74 1.16
C GLU A 268 -12.47 28.15 1.73
#